data_AF-A0A7S2MC77-F1
#
_entry.id   AF-A0A7S2MC77-F1
#
_cell.length_a   1.000
_cell.length_b   1.000
_cell.length_c   1.000
_cell.angle_alpha   90.00
_cell.angle_beta   90.00
_cell.angle_gamma   90.00
#
_symmetry.space_group_name_H-M   'P 1'
#
loop_
_entity.id
_entity.type
_entity.pdbx_description
1 polymer ?
#
loop_
_entity_poly.entity_id
_entity_poly.type
_entity_poly.pdbx_seq_one_letter_code
_entity_poly.pdbx_strand_id
1 'polypeptide(L)'
;LYHSTDRVMLIFQWLQLLIVHNMEAGVLSVPAPILSRAYQELANGMVAFHECVKISDTPFPFPYAQNCDFLLLLHWVLVPFVVSQWVTQPFWAFIFVFMQVFVLWSLNCIAVEIENPFGTDDNAIDGQHMQEDMNRHLLMLVRPKTFKLPELSEKAIFSISPEELDWSQGSNSFNSIWKKKRRSEKKQARKRYYDDKVKEPGDAEGCPPPAGEGRPPADAGLRREAYASGG
;
A
#
# COMPACT_ATOMS: atom_id res chain seq x y z
N LEU A 1 -32.96 6.06 -24.18
CA LEU A 1 -32.20 6.00 -22.90
C LEU A 1 -31.02 5.02 -22.94
N TYR A 2 -31.17 3.81 -23.49
CA TYR A 2 -30.06 2.84 -23.66
C TYR A 2 -28.95 3.24 -24.66
N HIS A 3 -29.17 4.32 -25.44
CA HIS A 3 -28.27 4.78 -26.51
C HIS A 3 -27.51 6.09 -26.18
N SER A 4 -27.48 6.55 -24.92
CA SER A 4 -26.65 7.72 -24.59
C SER A 4 -25.17 7.35 -24.68
N THR A 5 -24.38 8.21 -25.34
CA THR A 5 -22.93 8.12 -25.46
C THR A 5 -22.25 8.20 -24.10
N ASP A 6 -22.80 9.00 -23.19
CA ASP A 6 -22.18 9.34 -21.90
C ASP A 6 -23.03 8.84 -20.72
N ARG A 7 -23.06 7.51 -20.56
CA ARG A 7 -23.87 6.83 -19.52
C ARG A 7 -23.49 7.26 -18.10
N VAL A 8 -22.20 7.48 -17.84
CA VAL A 8 -21.69 7.88 -16.52
C VAL A 8 -22.22 9.25 -16.12
N MET A 9 -22.17 10.22 -17.05
CA MET A 9 -22.68 11.57 -16.81
C MET A 9 -24.20 11.57 -16.58
N LEU A 10 -24.95 10.72 -17.29
CA LEU A 10 -26.39 10.56 -17.07
C LEU A 10 -26.71 10.02 -15.66
N ILE A 11 -25.96 9.01 -15.19
CA ILE A 11 -26.12 8.45 -13.83
C ILE A 11 -25.79 9.52 -12.78
N PHE A 12 -24.72 10.30 -13.00
CA PHE A 12 -24.36 11.40 -12.11
C PHE A 12 -25.48 12.44 -12.00
N GLN A 13 -26.08 12.82 -13.13
CA GLN A 13 -27.24 13.72 -13.15
C GLN A 13 -28.44 13.14 -12.39
N TRP A 14 -28.75 11.85 -12.58
CA TRP A 14 -29.83 11.20 -11.84
C TRP A 14 -29.59 11.14 -10.35
N LEU A 15 -28.34 10.93 -9.92
CA LEU A 15 -27.98 10.93 -8.51
C LEU A 15 -28.21 12.31 -7.89
N GLN A 16 -27.79 13.39 -8.56
CA GLN A 16 -28.02 14.75 -8.09
C GLN A 16 -29.52 15.09 -8.02
N LEU A 17 -30.29 14.73 -9.05
CA LEU A 17 -31.74 14.92 -9.07
C LEU A 17 -32.44 14.15 -7.95
N LEU A 18 -32.00 12.91 -7.67
CA LEU A 18 -32.53 12.10 -6.58
C LEU A 18 -32.32 12.79 -5.22
N ILE A 19 -31.16 13.40 -5.00
CA ILE A 19 -30.88 14.13 -3.76
C ILE A 19 -31.82 15.33 -3.63
N VAL A 20 -31.96 16.14 -4.69
CA VAL A 20 -32.87 17.32 -4.70
C VAL A 20 -34.31 16.92 -4.40
N HIS A 21 -34.83 15.89 -5.08
CA HIS A 21 -36.20 15.41 -4.86
C HIS A 21 -36.42 14.92 -3.42
N ASN A 22 -35.44 14.24 -2.82
CA ASN A 22 -35.56 13.76 -1.43
C ASN A 22 -35.43 14.86 -0.38
N MET A 23 -34.80 15.99 -0.70
CA MET A 23 -34.85 17.19 0.13
C MET A 23 -36.26 17.80 0.13
N GLU A 24 -36.86 17.98 -1.05
CA GLU A 24 -38.20 18.55 -1.19
C GLU A 24 -39.27 17.67 -0.53
N ALA A 25 -39.13 16.34 -0.65
CA ALA A 25 -40.01 15.38 0.00
C ALA A 25 -39.83 15.29 1.54
N GLY A 26 -38.83 15.96 2.11
CA GLY A 26 -38.54 15.92 3.55
C GLY A 26 -37.90 14.63 4.07
N VAL A 27 -37.57 13.68 3.19
CA VAL A 27 -36.85 12.44 3.52
C VAL A 27 -35.42 12.75 3.95
N LEU A 28 -34.79 13.75 3.31
CA LEU A 28 -33.44 14.21 3.61
C LEU A 28 -33.46 15.57 4.34
N SER A 29 -33.76 15.56 5.63
CA SER A 29 -33.82 16.76 6.49
C SER A 29 -32.43 17.18 7.04
N VAL A 30 -31.44 17.31 6.16
CA VAL A 30 -30.06 17.68 6.53
C VAL A 30 -29.80 19.17 6.21
N PRO A 31 -29.10 19.93 7.08
CA PRO A 31 -28.74 21.32 6.80
C PRO A 31 -27.93 21.48 5.49
N ALA A 32 -28.23 22.53 4.73
CA ALA A 32 -27.60 22.83 3.45
C ALA A 32 -26.06 22.80 3.45
N PRO A 33 -25.34 23.29 4.49
CA PRO A 33 -23.88 23.23 4.51
C PRO A 33 -23.30 21.80 4.53
N ILE A 34 -24.00 20.84 5.13
CA ILE A 34 -23.57 19.44 5.19
C ILE A 34 -23.83 18.78 3.85
N LEU A 35 -24.99 19.03 3.25
CA LEU A 35 -25.34 18.48 1.95
C LEU A 35 -24.43 19.00 0.84
N SER A 36 -24.03 20.27 0.91
CA SER A 36 -23.03 20.85 -0.02
C SER A 36 -21.73 20.05 -0.04
N ARG A 37 -21.26 19.55 1.12
CA ARG A 37 -20.08 18.67 1.17
C ARG A 37 -20.31 17.35 0.42
N ALA A 38 -21.49 16.74 0.54
CA ALA A 38 -21.78 15.51 -0.19
C ALA A 38 -21.76 15.74 -1.72
N TYR A 39 -22.30 16.87 -2.20
CA TYR A 39 -22.18 17.25 -3.61
C TYR A 39 -20.73 17.47 -4.06
N GLN A 40 -19.90 18.08 -3.21
CA GLN A 40 -18.48 18.25 -3.48
C GLN A 40 -17.75 16.90 -3.61
N GLU A 41 -18.00 15.96 -2.71
CA GLU A 41 -17.40 14.62 -2.81
C GLU A 41 -17.85 13.87 -4.08
N LEU A 42 -19.12 13.98 -4.45
CA LEU A 42 -19.62 13.44 -5.72
C LEU A 42 -18.95 14.10 -6.93
N ALA A 43 -18.78 15.42 -6.92
CA ALA A 43 -18.09 16.15 -7.98
C ALA A 43 -16.61 15.78 -8.07
N ASN A 44 -15.93 15.62 -6.93
CA ASN A 44 -14.54 15.12 -6.87
C ASN A 44 -14.43 13.73 -7.50
N GLY A 45 -15.41 12.85 -7.26
CA GLY A 45 -15.49 11.55 -7.93
C GLY A 45 -15.56 11.65 -9.46
N MET A 46 -16.35 12.60 -9.99
CA MET A 46 -16.43 12.84 -11.43
C MET A 46 -15.14 13.43 -12.02
N VAL A 47 -14.45 14.31 -11.28
CA VAL A 47 -13.13 14.82 -11.68
C VAL A 47 -12.15 13.65 -11.78
N ALA A 48 -12.08 12.79 -10.76
CA ALA A 48 -11.20 11.61 -10.78
C ALA A 48 -11.52 10.67 -11.95
N PHE A 49 -12.81 10.43 -12.23
CA PHE A 49 -13.22 9.64 -13.40
C PHE A 49 -12.72 10.25 -14.71
N HIS A 50 -12.88 11.57 -14.91
CA HIS A 50 -12.40 12.22 -16.13
C HIS A 50 -10.87 12.25 -16.25
N GLU A 51 -10.13 12.33 -15.15
CA GLU A 51 -8.68 12.17 -15.17
C GLU A 51 -8.27 10.75 -15.60
N CYS A 52 -8.98 9.71 -15.16
CA CYS A 52 -8.77 8.34 -15.63
C CYS A 52 -9.09 8.19 -17.13
N VAL A 53 -10.20 8.77 -17.60
CA VAL A 53 -10.54 8.79 -19.03
C VAL A 53 -9.44 9.48 -19.84
N LYS A 54 -8.93 10.61 -19.37
CA LYS A 54 -7.84 11.33 -20.03
C LYS A 54 -6.57 10.48 -20.13
N ILE A 55 -6.19 9.78 -19.07
CA ILE A 55 -5.04 8.85 -19.08
C ILE A 55 -5.26 7.73 -20.09
N SER A 56 -6.48 7.18 -20.17
CA SER A 56 -6.83 6.12 -21.11
C SER A 56 -6.86 6.59 -22.57
N ASP A 57 -7.38 7.80 -22.83
CA ASP A 57 -7.63 8.32 -24.17
C ASP A 57 -6.44 9.09 -24.76
N THR A 58 -5.41 9.36 -23.95
CA THR A 58 -4.20 10.09 -24.37
C THR A 58 -3.03 9.11 -24.45
N PRO A 59 -2.90 8.34 -25.55
CA PRO A 59 -1.83 7.37 -25.71
C PRO A 59 -0.47 8.07 -25.77
N PHE A 60 0.60 7.32 -25.47
CA PHE A 60 1.95 7.86 -25.62
C PHE A 60 2.20 8.27 -27.08
N PRO A 61 2.86 9.42 -27.33
CA PRO A 61 3.05 9.89 -28.70
C PRO A 61 3.80 8.87 -29.56
N PHE A 62 3.13 8.37 -30.60
CA PHE A 62 3.68 7.35 -31.49
C PHE A 62 5.08 7.65 -32.05
N PRO A 63 5.42 8.89 -32.47
CA PRO A 63 6.77 9.20 -32.95
C PRO A 63 7.87 9.00 -31.89
N TYR A 64 7.54 9.16 -30.61
CA TYR A 64 8.50 8.91 -29.52
C TYR A 64 8.74 7.42 -29.35
N ALA A 65 7.69 6.59 -29.38
CA ALA A 65 7.83 5.14 -29.31
C ALA A 65 8.71 4.62 -30.46
N GLN A 66 8.46 5.09 -31.68
CA GLN A 66 9.26 4.72 -32.86
C GLN A 66 10.74 5.10 -32.72
N ASN A 67 11.04 6.28 -32.18
CA ASN A 67 12.42 6.72 -31.96
C ASN A 67 13.13 5.85 -30.91
N CYS A 68 12.44 5.48 -29.83
CA CYS A 68 12.98 4.57 -28.82
C CYS A 68 13.32 3.20 -29.44
N ASP A 69 12.39 2.60 -30.18
CA ASP A 69 12.61 1.32 -30.84
C ASP A 69 13.76 1.38 -31.85
N PHE A 70 13.85 2.46 -32.63
CA PHE A 70 14.95 2.68 -33.57
C PHE A 70 16.31 2.77 -32.85
N LEU A 71 16.39 3.52 -31.75
CA LEU A 71 17.62 3.63 -30.96
C LEU A 71 18.01 2.28 -30.33
N LEU A 72 17.05 1.50 -29.86
CA LEU A 72 17.29 0.16 -29.32
C LEU A 72 17.81 -0.80 -30.40
N LEU A 73 17.24 -0.77 -31.61
CA LEU A 73 17.71 -1.55 -32.75
C LEU A 73 19.12 -1.14 -33.17
N LEU A 74 19.39 0.16 -33.26
CA LEU A 74 20.71 0.67 -33.58
C LEU A 74 21.75 0.25 -32.52
N HIS A 75 21.42 0.38 -31.23
CA HIS A 75 22.27 -0.09 -30.14
C HIS A 75 22.53 -1.60 -30.22
N TRP A 76 21.49 -2.40 -30.48
CA TRP A 76 21.61 -3.85 -30.63
C TRP A 76 22.60 -4.26 -31.72
N VAL A 77 22.60 -3.54 -32.85
CA VAL A 77 23.55 -3.77 -33.95
C VAL A 77 24.95 -3.25 -33.65
N LEU A 78 25.08 -2.08 -33.02
CA LEU A 78 26.38 -1.42 -32.80
C LEU A 78 27.17 -2.00 -31.62
N VAL A 79 26.50 -2.40 -30.54
CA VAL A 79 27.17 -2.79 -29.29
C VAL A 79 28.13 -3.99 -29.44
N PRO A 80 27.88 -5.02 -30.29
CA PRO A 80 28.84 -6.10 -30.50
C PRO A 80 30.14 -5.63 -31.15
N PHE A 81 30.05 -4.69 -32.11
CA PHE A 81 31.24 -4.11 -32.76
C PHE A 81 32.06 -3.30 -31.75
N VAL A 82 31.40 -2.47 -30.95
CA VAL A 82 32.07 -1.67 -29.93
C VAL A 82 32.76 -2.57 -28.91
N VAL A 83 32.04 -3.53 -28.32
CA VAL A 83 32.60 -4.42 -27.29
C VAL A 83 33.75 -5.27 -27.83
N SER A 84 33.71 -5.68 -29.10
CA SER A 84 34.81 -6.45 -29.73
C SER A 84 36.16 -5.72 -29.73
N GLN A 85 36.15 -4.39 -29.74
CA GLN A 85 37.38 -3.58 -29.70
C GLN A 85 37.95 -3.42 -28.29
N TRP A 86 37.11 -3.55 -27.26
CA TRP A 86 37.49 -3.32 -25.86
C TRP A 86 37.82 -4.60 -25.09
N VAL A 87 37.20 -5.73 -25.47
CA VAL A 87 37.30 -6.98 -24.73
C VAL A 87 37.95 -8.05 -25.60
N THR A 88 39.15 -8.48 -25.21
CA THR A 88 39.92 -9.48 -25.96
C THR A 88 39.34 -10.90 -25.81
N GLN A 89 38.76 -11.21 -24.65
CA GLN A 89 38.24 -12.54 -24.34
C GLN A 89 36.80 -12.70 -24.87
N PRO A 90 36.54 -13.63 -25.81
CA PRO A 90 35.24 -13.72 -26.49
C PRO A 90 34.08 -14.07 -25.55
N PHE A 91 34.34 -14.86 -24.51
CA PHE A 91 33.33 -15.21 -23.50
C PHE A 91 32.82 -13.97 -22.75
N TRP A 92 33.73 -13.09 -22.32
CA TRP A 92 33.37 -11.86 -21.63
C TRP A 92 32.71 -10.85 -22.56
N ALA A 93 33.16 -10.77 -23.82
CA ALA A 93 32.51 -9.93 -24.83
C ALA A 93 31.04 -10.32 -25.04
N PHE A 94 30.75 -11.63 -25.14
CA PHE A 94 29.38 -12.14 -25.23
C PHE A 94 28.53 -11.73 -24.02
N ILE A 95 29.03 -11.94 -22.80
CA ILE A 95 28.29 -11.59 -21.57
C ILE A 95 27.97 -10.10 -21.53
N PHE A 96 28.92 -9.23 -21.85
CA PHE A 96 28.69 -7.78 -21.82
C PHE A 96 27.71 -7.32 -22.89
N VAL A 97 27.79 -7.85 -24.10
CA VAL A 97 26.82 -7.56 -25.17
C VAL A 97 25.43 -8.04 -24.78
N PHE A 98 25.31 -9.28 -24.32
CA PHE A 98 24.04 -9.86 -23.90
C PHE A 98 23.40 -9.06 -22.77
N MET A 99 24.17 -8.72 -21.72
CA MET A 99 23.66 -7.97 -20.58
C MET A 99 23.14 -6.59 -20.99
N GLN A 100 23.90 -5.83 -21.79
CA GLN A 100 23.50 -4.48 -22.23
C GLN A 100 22.22 -4.52 -23.07
N VAL A 101 22.15 -5.43 -24.04
CA VAL A 101 20.97 -5.61 -24.89
C VAL A 101 19.78 -6.05 -24.05
N PHE A 102 19.95 -7.09 -23.23
CA PHE A 102 18.88 -7.63 -22.40
C PHE A 102 18.26 -6.58 -21.48
N VAL A 103 19.09 -5.80 -20.77
CA VAL A 103 18.59 -4.78 -19.83
C VAL A 103 17.80 -3.70 -20.58
N LEU A 104 18.32 -3.16 -21.68
CA LEU A 104 17.63 -2.10 -22.42
C LEU A 104 16.32 -2.57 -23.04
N TRP A 105 16.30 -3.76 -23.65
CA TRP A 105 15.08 -4.35 -24.18
C TRP A 105 14.08 -4.70 -23.09
N SER A 106 14.54 -5.25 -21.96
CA SER A 106 13.67 -5.52 -20.81
C SER A 106 13.02 -4.24 -20.28
N LEU A 107 13.76 -3.13 -20.18
CA LEU A 107 13.22 -1.85 -19.75
C LEU A 107 12.18 -1.31 -20.74
N ASN A 108 12.43 -1.46 -22.05
CA ASN A 108 11.46 -1.06 -23.08
C ASN A 108 10.15 -1.86 -22.97
N CYS A 109 10.23 -3.18 -22.82
CA CYS A 109 9.05 -4.01 -22.63
C CYS A 109 8.27 -3.63 -21.36
N ILE A 110 8.96 -3.38 -20.24
CA ILE A 110 8.32 -2.92 -19.00
C ILE A 110 7.64 -1.56 -19.20
N ALA A 111 8.27 -0.63 -19.93
CA ALA A 111 7.69 0.67 -20.21
C ALA A 111 6.39 0.57 -21.03
N VAL A 112 6.35 -0.33 -22.02
CA VAL A 112 5.16 -0.60 -22.83
C VAL A 112 4.01 -1.15 -21.97
N GLU A 113 4.30 -2.09 -21.06
CA GLU A 113 3.29 -2.64 -20.14
C GLU A 113 2.72 -1.58 -19.18
N ILE A 114 3.54 -0.64 -18.70
CA ILE A 114 3.11 0.41 -17.78
C ILE A 114 2.29 1.51 -18.48
N GLU A 115 2.42 1.65 -19.80
CA GLU A 115 1.72 2.69 -20.57
C GLU A 115 0.19 2.52 -20.53
N ASN A 116 -0.32 1.27 -20.47
CA ASN A 116 -1.75 0.97 -20.49
C ASN A 116 -2.26 0.39 -19.16
N PRO A 117 -2.39 1.20 -18.10
CA PRO A 117 -2.76 0.71 -16.77
C PRO A 117 -4.20 0.15 -16.70
N PHE A 118 -5.06 0.51 -17.66
CA PHE A 118 -6.46 0.06 -17.74
C PHE A 118 -6.68 -1.06 -18.77
N GLY A 119 -5.58 -1.68 -19.23
CA GLY A 119 -5.60 -2.79 -20.18
C GLY A 119 -6.12 -4.11 -19.61
N THR A 120 -5.88 -5.18 -20.34
CA THR A 120 -6.26 -6.56 -19.96
C THR A 120 -5.08 -7.41 -19.49
N ASP A 121 -3.91 -6.79 -19.35
CA ASP A 121 -2.66 -7.47 -19.00
C ASP A 121 -2.64 -7.82 -17.50
N ASP A 122 -1.83 -8.82 -17.12
CA ASP A 122 -1.78 -9.31 -15.73
C ASP A 122 -1.36 -8.24 -14.71
N ASN A 123 -0.63 -7.20 -15.17
CA ASN A 123 -0.18 -6.08 -14.35
C ASN A 123 -1.11 -4.85 -14.43
N ALA A 124 -2.22 -4.94 -15.18
CA ALA A 124 -3.21 -3.88 -15.26
C ALA A 124 -4.02 -3.77 -13.95
N ILE A 125 -4.67 -2.63 -13.76
CA ILE A 125 -5.51 -2.41 -12.59
C ILE A 125 -6.79 -3.26 -12.68
N ASP A 126 -7.11 -3.99 -11.61
CA ASP A 126 -8.34 -4.78 -11.56
C ASP A 126 -9.56 -3.90 -11.22
N GLY A 127 -10.08 -3.23 -12.25
CA GLY A 127 -11.25 -2.39 -12.14
C GLY A 127 -12.50 -3.15 -11.69
N GLN A 128 -12.63 -4.43 -12.04
CA GLN A 128 -13.77 -5.26 -11.63
C GLN A 128 -13.74 -5.48 -10.12
N HIS A 129 -12.61 -5.93 -9.59
CA HIS A 129 -12.45 -6.15 -8.15
C HIS A 129 -12.66 -4.86 -7.35
N MET A 130 -12.11 -3.74 -7.82
CA MET A 130 -12.34 -2.43 -7.19
C MET A 130 -13.82 -2.04 -7.16
N GLN A 131 -14.55 -2.28 -8.24
CA GLN A 131 -15.99 -2.02 -8.30
C GLN A 131 -16.78 -2.94 -7.37
N GLU A 132 -16.42 -4.23 -7.29
CA GLU A 132 -17.02 -5.18 -6.37
C GLU A 132 -16.83 -4.75 -4.91
N ASP A 133 -15.63 -4.29 -4.54
CA ASP A 133 -15.34 -3.81 -3.20
C ASP A 133 -16.09 -2.50 -2.87
N MET A 134 -16.19 -1.57 -3.83
CA MET A 134 -17.04 -0.38 -3.67
C MET A 134 -18.50 -0.78 -3.42
N ASN A 135 -19.04 -1.72 -4.20
CA ASN A 135 -20.42 -2.21 -4.03
C ASN A 135 -20.62 -2.86 -2.65
N ARG A 136 -19.64 -3.64 -2.17
CA ARG A 136 -19.67 -4.25 -0.83
C ARG A 136 -19.69 -3.18 0.27
N HIS A 137 -18.91 -2.12 0.14
CA HIS A 137 -18.92 -1.00 1.09
C HIS A 137 -20.26 -0.26 1.09
N LEU A 138 -20.82 0.06 -0.09
CA LEU A 138 -22.13 0.70 -0.19
C LEU A 138 -23.23 -0.16 0.43
N LEU A 139 -23.23 -1.48 0.15
CA LEU A 139 -24.18 -2.42 0.75
C LEU A 139 -24.02 -2.51 2.27
N MET A 140 -22.79 -2.43 2.79
CA MET A 140 -22.53 -2.39 4.22
C MET A 140 -23.15 -1.16 4.87
N LEU A 141 -22.99 0.03 4.25
CA LEU A 141 -23.54 1.29 4.76
C LEU A 141 -25.07 1.31 4.81
N VAL A 142 -25.74 0.60 3.90
CA VAL A 142 -27.20 0.50 3.82
C VAL A 142 -27.79 -0.54 4.81
N ARG A 143 -26.96 -1.33 5.52
CA ARG A 143 -27.48 -2.34 6.44
C ARG A 143 -28.27 -1.70 7.59
N PRO A 144 -29.42 -2.26 8.03
CA PRO A 144 -30.19 -1.71 9.15
C PRO A 144 -29.40 -1.51 10.45
N LYS A 145 -28.37 -2.34 10.65
CA LYS A 145 -27.50 -2.28 11.85
C LYS A 145 -26.53 -1.10 11.84
N THR A 146 -26.20 -0.51 10.69
CA THR A 146 -25.29 0.66 10.61
C THR A 146 -25.98 1.98 10.90
N PHE A 147 -27.32 2.01 10.91
CA PHE A 147 -28.10 3.19 11.33
C PHE A 147 -28.22 3.35 12.85
N LYS A 148 -27.76 2.36 13.63
CA LYS A 148 -27.73 2.46 15.09
C LYS A 148 -26.40 3.07 15.52
N LEU A 149 -26.47 4.21 16.19
CA LEU A 149 -25.29 4.78 16.83
C LEU A 149 -24.88 3.88 18.02
N PRO A 150 -23.58 3.70 18.26
CA PRO A 150 -23.14 3.06 19.49
C PRO A 150 -23.55 3.93 20.68
N GLU A 151 -24.30 3.34 21.60
CA GLU A 151 -24.65 3.99 22.86
C GLU A 151 -23.59 3.74 23.91
N LEU A 152 -23.43 4.71 24.80
CA LEU A 152 -22.50 4.56 25.91
C LEU A 152 -23.05 3.50 26.87
N SER A 153 -22.23 2.50 27.20
CA SER A 153 -22.60 1.48 28.18
C SER A 153 -22.82 2.10 29.55
N GLU A 154 -23.77 1.58 30.33
CA GLU A 154 -23.97 1.96 31.74
C GLU A 154 -22.71 1.76 32.61
N LYS A 155 -21.78 0.91 32.14
CA LYS A 155 -20.48 0.68 32.78
C LYS A 155 -19.40 1.67 32.36
N ALA A 156 -19.74 2.68 31.56
CA ALA A 156 -18.77 3.66 31.12
C ALA A 156 -18.29 4.51 32.29
N ILE A 157 -16.97 4.61 32.44
CA ILE A 157 -16.33 5.36 33.49
C ILE A 157 -16.32 6.84 33.07
N PHE A 158 -17.03 7.69 33.80
CA PHE A 158 -17.12 9.14 33.54
C PHE A 158 -16.13 9.97 34.37
N SER A 159 -15.50 9.35 35.36
CA SER A 159 -14.50 9.95 36.24
C SER A 159 -13.19 9.19 36.09
N ILE A 160 -12.20 9.82 35.46
CA ILE A 160 -10.83 9.32 35.46
C ILE A 160 -10.16 9.88 36.71
N SER A 161 -9.59 9.03 37.56
CA SER A 161 -8.77 9.50 38.68
C SER A 161 -7.46 10.11 38.15
N PRO A 162 -6.86 11.12 38.81
CA PRO A 162 -5.56 11.66 38.39
C PRO A 162 -4.44 10.61 38.28
N GLU A 163 -4.58 9.48 38.99
CA GLU A 163 -3.68 8.33 38.97
C GLU A 163 -3.88 7.44 37.73
N GLU A 164 -5.11 7.36 37.20
CA GLU A 164 -5.45 6.65 35.95
C GLU A 164 -5.16 7.49 34.69
N LEU A 165 -4.92 8.79 34.86
CA LEU A 165 -4.51 9.74 33.82
C LEU A 165 -2.99 9.69 33.52
N ASP A 166 -2.33 8.60 33.94
CA ASP A 166 -0.96 8.30 33.52
C ASP A 166 -0.93 7.80 32.07
N TRP A 167 -0.86 8.75 31.13
CA TRP A 167 -0.69 8.48 29.70
C TRP A 167 0.59 7.69 29.37
N SER A 168 1.49 7.45 30.34
CA SER A 168 2.68 6.62 30.15
C SER A 168 2.40 5.11 30.14
N GLN A 169 1.27 4.65 30.71
CA GLN A 169 1.00 3.23 30.99
C GLN A 169 0.05 2.53 30.00
N GLY A 170 -0.86 3.25 29.32
CA GLY A 170 -2.03 2.60 28.70
C GLY A 170 -2.20 2.72 27.18
N SER A 171 -1.58 3.70 26.52
CA SER A 171 -1.82 3.90 25.08
C SER A 171 -0.93 2.97 24.25
N ASN A 172 -1.54 1.99 23.58
CA ASN A 172 -0.87 1.29 22.50
C ASN A 172 -0.64 2.28 21.35
N SER A 173 0.46 3.05 21.39
CA SER A 173 0.88 3.84 20.24
C SER A 173 1.10 2.92 19.04
N PHE A 174 0.96 3.44 17.82
CA PHE A 174 1.30 2.69 16.59
C PHE A 174 2.67 2.01 16.69
N ASN A 175 3.64 2.65 17.36
CA ASN A 175 4.96 2.10 17.64
C ASN A 175 4.90 0.82 18.51
N SER A 176 4.05 0.79 19.54
CA SER A 176 3.87 -0.39 20.40
C SER A 176 3.24 -1.57 19.64
N ILE A 177 2.26 -1.30 18.75
CA ILE A 177 1.60 -2.31 17.91
C ILE A 177 2.61 -2.88 16.91
N TRP A 178 3.40 -2.01 16.27
CA TRP A 178 4.44 -2.42 15.32
C TRP A 178 5.53 -3.26 15.99
N LYS A 179 5.96 -2.89 17.20
CA LYS A 179 6.91 -3.69 18.01
C LYS A 179 6.34 -5.05 18.38
N LYS A 180 5.06 -5.14 18.73
CA LYS A 180 4.38 -6.42 19.01
C LYS A 180 4.35 -7.30 17.75
N LYS A 181 4.02 -6.73 16.59
CA LYS A 181 4.00 -7.43 15.30
C LYS A 181 5.40 -7.97 14.90
N ARG A 182 6.45 -7.15 15.01
CA ARG A 182 7.84 -7.62 14.77
C ARG A 182 8.26 -8.74 15.74
N ARG A 183 7.81 -8.69 16.99
CA ARG A 183 8.09 -9.75 17.98
C ARG A 183 7.36 -11.05 17.65
N SER A 184 6.10 -10.99 17.20
CA SER A 184 5.37 -12.19 16.77
C SER A 184 6.02 -12.81 15.53
N GLU A 185 6.43 -11.99 14.56
CA GLU A 185 7.13 -12.45 13.35
C GLU A 185 8.45 -13.15 13.69
N LYS A 186 9.28 -12.55 14.57
CA LYS A 186 10.53 -13.18 15.05
C LYS A 186 10.28 -14.52 15.77
N LYS A 187 9.23 -14.62 16.58
CA LYS A 187 8.85 -15.88 17.26
C LYS A 187 8.41 -16.94 16.24
N GLN A 188 7.64 -16.55 15.24
CA GLN A 188 7.18 -17.45 14.18
C GLN A 188 8.35 -17.94 13.31
N ALA A 189 9.28 -17.05 12.95
CA ALA A 189 10.50 -17.41 12.23
C ALA A 189 11.38 -18.38 13.03
N ARG A 190 11.54 -18.12 14.34
CA ARG A 190 12.27 -19.02 15.24
C ARG A 190 11.59 -20.38 15.37
N LYS A 191 10.27 -20.43 15.44
CA LYS A 191 9.51 -21.69 15.48
C LYS A 191 9.69 -22.48 14.18
N ARG A 192 9.59 -21.83 13.02
CA ARG A 192 9.87 -22.49 11.71
C ARG A 192 11.28 -23.06 11.65
N TYR A 193 12.28 -22.34 12.14
CA TYR A 193 13.66 -22.83 12.16
C TYR A 193 13.81 -24.12 12.97
N TYR A 194 13.19 -24.22 14.14
CA TYR A 194 13.21 -25.46 14.93
C TYR A 194 12.35 -26.57 14.31
N ASP A 195 11.19 -26.24 13.75
CA ASP A 195 10.32 -27.22 13.08
C ASP A 195 10.99 -27.84 11.83
N ASP A 196 11.82 -27.08 11.10
CA ASP A 196 12.64 -27.59 10.00
C ASP A 196 13.81 -28.46 10.51
N LYS A 197 14.49 -28.03 11.57
CA LYS A 197 15.61 -28.80 12.17
C LYS A 197 15.15 -30.09 12.84
N VAL A 198 13.89 -30.22 13.26
CA VAL A 198 13.33 -31.45 13.83
C VAL A 198 12.95 -32.48 12.74
N LYS A 199 12.89 -32.07 11.46
CA LYS A 199 12.63 -32.98 10.32
C LYS A 199 13.89 -33.63 9.72
N GLU A 200 15.09 -33.16 10.05
CA GLU A 200 16.34 -33.80 9.64
C GLU A 200 16.91 -34.68 10.77
N PRO A 201 16.91 -36.02 10.63
CA PRO A 201 17.58 -36.89 11.59
C PRO A 201 19.07 -36.95 11.25
N GLY A 202 19.87 -36.13 11.92
CA GLY A 202 21.33 -36.20 11.84
C GLY A 202 21.98 -34.89 12.28
N ASP A 203 22.78 -34.97 13.35
CA ASP A 203 23.79 -33.98 13.75
C ASP A 203 23.28 -32.74 14.49
N ALA A 204 22.72 -32.98 15.68
CA ALA A 204 22.48 -31.94 16.68
C ALA A 204 23.61 -31.87 17.72
N GLU A 205 24.79 -31.36 17.32
CA GLU A 205 25.72 -30.75 18.28
C GLU A 205 26.27 -29.42 17.75
N GLY A 206 26.00 -28.34 18.48
CA GLY A 206 27.00 -27.28 18.68
C GLY A 206 26.99 -26.04 17.79
N CYS A 207 25.86 -25.35 17.56
CA CYS A 207 25.93 -23.94 17.15
C CYS A 207 24.79 -23.09 17.75
N PRO A 208 25.08 -21.98 18.48
CA PRO A 208 24.07 -21.18 19.14
C PRO A 208 23.22 -20.40 18.12
N PRO A 209 21.96 -20.07 18.47
CA PRO A 209 21.08 -19.28 17.59
C PRO A 209 21.70 -17.90 17.29
N PRO A 210 21.39 -17.30 16.13
CA PRO A 210 21.92 -15.98 15.77
C PRO A 210 21.61 -14.97 16.88
N ALA A 211 22.66 -14.31 17.38
CA ALA A 211 22.61 -13.38 18.49
C ALA A 211 21.60 -12.25 18.21
N GLY A 212 20.51 -12.23 18.96
CA GLY A 212 19.65 -11.06 19.03
C GLY A 212 20.35 -9.98 19.84
N GLU A 213 20.42 -8.76 19.29
CA GLU A 213 21.00 -7.55 19.87
C GLU A 213 20.86 -7.46 21.40
N GLY A 214 21.99 -7.19 22.05
CA GLY A 214 22.19 -7.25 23.49
C GLY A 214 21.23 -6.39 24.32
N ARG A 215 20.86 -6.93 25.46
CA ARG A 215 20.21 -6.22 26.57
C ARG A 215 21.29 -5.38 27.28
N PRO A 216 21.12 -4.06 27.50
CA PRO A 216 22.06 -3.33 28.35
C PRO A 216 21.89 -3.80 29.82
N PRO A 217 22.97 -3.82 30.62
CA PRO A 217 22.93 -4.35 31.98
C PRO A 217 22.07 -3.48 32.90
N ALA A 218 21.31 -4.16 33.76
CA ALA A 218 20.53 -3.56 34.83
C ALA A 218 21.45 -3.04 35.96
N ASP A 219 21.04 -1.90 36.51
CA ASP A 219 21.50 -1.23 37.73
C ASP A 219 22.59 -1.91 38.59
N ALA A 220 23.79 -1.34 38.52
CA ALA A 220 24.74 -1.43 39.63
C ALA A 220 24.26 -0.50 40.76
N GLY A 221 23.97 -1.08 41.92
CA GLY A 221 23.27 -0.45 43.02
C GLY A 221 23.96 0.78 43.62
N LEU A 222 23.17 1.84 43.78
CA LEU A 222 23.49 2.98 44.63
C LEU A 222 23.11 2.62 46.08
N ARG A 223 24.03 2.00 46.84
CA ARG A 223 23.87 1.84 48.29
C ARG A 223 24.50 3.04 49.00
N ARG A 224 23.63 3.81 49.66
CA ARG A 224 24.01 4.84 50.64
C ARG A 224 24.66 4.15 51.85
N GLU A 225 25.89 4.51 52.17
CA GLU A 225 26.46 4.32 53.51
C GLU A 225 26.59 5.70 54.18
N ALA A 226 26.11 5.76 55.41
CA ALA A 226 26.04 6.94 56.25
C ALA A 226 26.88 6.71 57.52
N TYR A 227 27.75 7.68 57.81
CA TYR A 227 28.34 8.08 59.12
C TYR A 227 29.25 7.10 59.89
N ALA A 228 30.53 7.49 60.15
CA ALA A 228 30.92 8.31 61.31
C ALA A 228 32.46 8.45 61.52
N SER A 229 32.89 9.69 61.82
CA SER A 229 33.94 10.15 62.76
C SER A 229 35.44 9.78 62.63
N GLY A 230 36.28 10.83 62.63
CA GLY A 230 37.38 11.00 63.60
C GLY A 230 38.81 11.04 63.03
N GLY A 231 39.46 12.21 63.07
CA GLY A 231 40.89 12.40 62.80
C GLY A 231 41.22 13.74 62.16
#